data_AF-A0A8T9BB58-F1
#
_entry.id   AF-A0A8T9BB58-F1
#
_cell.length_a   1.000
_cell.length_b   1.000
_cell.length_c   1.000
_cell.angle_alpha   90.00
_cell.angle_beta   90.00
_cell.angle_gamma   90.00
#
_symmetry.space_group_name_H-M   'P 1'
#
loop_
_entity.id
_entity.type
_entity.pdbx_description
1 polymer ?
#
loop_
_entity_poly.entity_id
_entity_poly.type
_entity_poly.pdbx_seq_one_letter_code
_entity_poly.pdbx_strand_id
1 'polypeptide(L)'
;MVGKKSGKALLREEGLERTDNGMKQSSWPDVAMVNQKNYYTEYMKRDDQILPMRLQNEANRDKMIRNAKDRDRALARTGETDVPIVTNADGDLEDEDGVNDGLDPSKIICIHIGSQNLRIGFANDALPKTVPMAIAMTAKFTESESATPLPIREDADESPEEQFGEEFSKKFVKMSNELKTDMRANKRKVLPNSKELVVNYNRRTVPEKIPEHNDPIRIEWTDITTVDLKSRASFFAGTPALRIPEDSDPKFVLSWPIRHGWLHEADYTSQEALFDDLESIIEYAMQNELGLKNRNEWDQFNCVFVIPDLYDKIYVQRLLEFGIKEIEFKQVSFIQESLAATYGAGYSSTCVVDIGAQKTSICCVEDGMCIEDSRINLKYGGYDVTETFIKMMLYDHFPYQDINLMRRYDFLLAEELKMNFAQ
;
A
#
# COMPACT_ATOMS: atom_id res chain seq x y z
N MET A 1 -3.58 59.34 -15.43
CA MET A 1 -2.61 58.66 -14.55
C MET A 1 -3.38 57.68 -13.68
N VAL A 2 -3.33 56.39 -14.01
CA VAL A 2 -3.97 55.35 -13.20
C VAL A 2 -3.06 55.10 -12.00
N GLY A 3 -3.52 55.51 -10.81
CA GLY A 3 -2.73 55.39 -9.58
C GLY A 3 -2.47 53.93 -9.25
N LYS A 4 -1.21 53.58 -8.95
CA LYS A 4 -0.83 52.26 -8.45
C LYS A 4 -1.60 51.99 -7.15
N LYS A 5 -2.51 51.00 -7.16
CA LYS A 5 -3.12 50.47 -5.94
C LYS A 5 -2.03 49.85 -5.06
N SER A 6 -2.11 50.08 -3.75
CA SER A 6 -1.22 49.48 -2.75
C SER A 6 -1.33 47.95 -2.79
N GLY A 7 -0.21 47.23 -2.69
CA GLY A 7 -0.18 45.76 -2.73
C GLY A 7 -1.07 45.08 -1.68
N LYS A 8 -1.35 45.77 -0.57
CA LYS A 8 -2.28 45.29 0.47
C LYS A 8 -3.75 45.28 0.02
N ALA A 9 -4.13 46.20 -0.87
CA ALA A 9 -5.49 46.24 -1.42
C ALA A 9 -5.72 45.16 -2.49
N LEU A 10 -4.66 44.80 -3.24
CA LEU A 10 -4.69 43.69 -4.20
C LEU A 10 -4.83 42.33 -3.50
N LEU A 11 -4.08 42.09 -2.42
CA LEU A 11 -4.17 40.87 -1.61
C LEU A 11 -5.56 40.63 -1.00
N ARG A 12 -6.30 41.71 -0.72
CA ARG A 12 -7.68 41.66 -0.19
C ARG A 12 -8.72 41.39 -1.26
N GLU A 13 -8.55 41.92 -2.47
CA GLU A 13 -9.42 41.64 -3.63
C GLU A 13 -9.21 40.20 -4.15
N GLU A 14 -8.00 39.64 -4.02
CA GLU A 14 -7.64 38.27 -4.48
C GLU A 14 -7.82 37.18 -3.41
N GLY A 15 -8.26 37.51 -2.19
CA GLY A 15 -8.51 36.52 -1.12
C GLY A 15 -7.25 35.85 -0.54
N LEU A 16 -6.05 36.37 -0.87
CA LEU A 16 -4.74 35.90 -0.40
C LEU A 16 -4.28 36.62 0.89
N GLU A 17 -5.08 37.56 1.39
CA GLU A 17 -4.80 38.23 2.66
C GLU A 17 -4.86 37.21 3.80
N ARG A 18 -3.75 37.07 4.52
CA ARG A 18 -3.64 36.23 5.71
C ARG A 18 -4.55 36.82 6.80
N THR A 19 -5.79 36.36 6.85
CA THR A 19 -6.75 36.70 7.89
C THR A 19 -6.47 35.82 9.10
N ASP A 20 -6.14 36.45 10.23
CA ASP A 20 -6.06 35.76 11.52
C ASP A 20 -7.46 35.21 11.80
N ASN A 21 -7.62 33.90 11.67
CA ASN A 21 -8.91 33.21 11.74
C ASN A 21 -9.38 32.98 13.18
N GLY A 22 -8.68 33.55 14.17
CA GLY A 22 -9.05 33.46 15.60
C GLY A 22 -9.04 32.04 16.15
N MET A 23 -8.57 31.06 15.37
CA MET A 23 -8.45 29.68 15.80
C MET A 23 -7.23 29.58 16.72
N LYS A 24 -7.38 28.89 17.85
CA LYS A 24 -6.24 28.55 18.69
C LYS A 24 -5.28 27.68 17.89
N GLN A 25 -3.98 27.93 18.04
CA GLN A 25 -2.93 27.20 17.33
C GLN A 25 -2.91 25.70 17.69
N SER A 26 -3.58 25.32 18.78
CA SER A 26 -3.88 23.94 19.15
C SER A 26 -5.25 23.86 19.84
N SER A 27 -5.92 22.70 19.74
CA SER A 27 -7.13 22.37 20.51
C SER A 27 -6.81 21.90 21.94
N TRP A 28 -5.52 21.78 22.27
CA TRP A 28 -5.06 21.43 23.61
C TRP A 28 -5.32 22.59 24.58
N PRO A 29 -5.81 22.32 25.80
CA PRO A 29 -5.84 23.34 26.84
C PRO A 29 -4.41 23.84 27.07
N ASP A 30 -4.23 25.16 27.21
CA ASP A 30 -2.94 25.74 27.61
C ASP A 30 -2.56 25.19 28.99
N VAL A 31 -1.77 24.11 29.00
CA VAL A 31 -1.28 23.49 30.23
C VAL A 31 -0.30 24.48 30.84
N ALA A 32 -0.65 25.04 31.99
CA ALA A 32 0.25 25.91 32.75
C ALA A 32 1.61 25.22 32.89
N MET A 33 2.70 25.94 32.60
CA MET A 33 4.05 25.37 32.59
C MET A 33 4.28 24.55 33.86
N VAL A 34 4.30 23.23 33.70
CA VAL A 34 4.68 22.32 34.76
C VAL A 34 6.12 22.65 35.11
N ASN A 35 6.40 22.87 36.40
CA ASN A 35 7.72 23.19 36.88
C ASN A 35 8.71 22.11 36.40
N GLN A 36 9.52 22.45 35.39
CA GLN A 36 10.44 21.52 34.69
C GLN A 36 11.47 20.90 35.64
N LYS A 37 11.65 21.42 36.85
CA LYS A 37 12.49 20.79 37.87
C LYS A 37 11.94 19.45 38.38
N ASN A 38 10.64 19.18 38.19
CA ASN A 38 9.95 18.00 38.75
C ASN A 38 9.29 17.09 37.70
N TYR A 39 9.42 17.37 36.40
CA TYR A 39 8.77 16.59 35.34
C TYR A 39 9.79 16.25 34.25
N TYR A 40 10.37 15.06 34.35
CA TYR A 40 11.10 14.42 33.27
C TYR A 40 10.15 13.44 32.58
N THR A 41 9.79 13.70 31.32
CA THR A 41 9.14 12.72 30.45
C THR A 41 10.19 11.72 30.00
N GLU A 42 10.41 10.70 30.83
CA GLU A 42 11.33 9.59 30.53
C GLU A 42 10.58 8.36 30.04
N TYR A 43 9.55 8.56 29.22
CA TYR A 43 8.87 7.45 28.54
C TYR A 43 9.84 6.86 27.50
N MET A 44 10.12 5.56 27.62
CA MET A 44 11.09 4.77 26.86
C MET A 44 12.56 5.18 26.95
N LYS A 45 12.97 6.02 27.91
CA LYS A 45 14.38 6.44 28.09
C LYS A 45 15.04 5.89 29.36
N ARG A 46 14.28 5.31 30.29
CA ARG A 46 14.82 4.70 31.52
C ARG A 46 15.07 3.21 31.33
N ASP A 47 16.23 2.76 31.80
CA ASP A 47 16.53 1.33 31.92
C ASP A 47 15.46 0.59 32.74
N ASP A 48 14.83 1.23 33.72
CA ASP A 48 13.78 0.64 34.56
C ASP A 48 12.53 0.18 33.79
N GLN A 49 12.24 0.76 32.62
CA GLN A 49 11.11 0.34 31.77
C GLN A 49 11.47 -0.85 30.87
N ILE A 50 12.76 -1.02 30.58
CA ILE A 50 13.30 -2.13 29.79
C ILE A 50 13.76 -3.28 30.72
N LEU A 51 13.99 -2.98 32.00
CA LEU A 51 14.41 -3.91 33.04
C LEU A 51 13.50 -5.14 33.15
N PRO A 52 12.15 -5.03 33.12
CA PRO A 52 11.28 -6.21 33.20
C PRO A 52 11.49 -7.17 32.01
N MET A 53 11.62 -6.63 30.80
CA MET A 53 11.91 -7.42 29.59
C MET A 53 13.32 -8.03 29.63
N ARG A 54 14.33 -7.29 30.08
CA ARG A 54 15.70 -7.82 30.23
C ARG A 54 15.75 -8.92 31.29
N LEU A 55 15.09 -8.72 32.43
CA LEU A 55 15.04 -9.69 33.51
C LEU A 55 14.30 -10.97 33.10
N GLN A 56 13.22 -10.85 32.32
CA GLN A 56 12.53 -11.99 31.73
C GLN A 56 13.42 -12.73 30.72
N ASN A 57 14.11 -12.00 29.83
CA ASN A 57 15.02 -12.61 28.85
C ASN A 57 16.21 -13.30 29.53
N GLU A 58 16.76 -12.72 30.59
CA GLU A 58 17.88 -13.27 31.36
C GLU A 58 17.43 -14.50 32.17
N ALA A 59 16.26 -14.45 32.82
CA ALA A 59 15.68 -15.60 33.51
C ALA A 59 15.37 -16.76 32.55
N ASN A 60 14.89 -16.46 31.33
CA ASN A 60 14.64 -17.46 30.29
C ASN A 60 15.95 -18.11 29.82
N ARG A 61 17.00 -17.31 29.64
CA ARG A 61 18.34 -17.80 29.26
C ARG A 61 18.94 -18.69 30.34
N ASP A 62 18.80 -18.29 31.61
CA ASP A 62 19.28 -19.09 32.75
C ASP A 62 18.51 -20.40 32.88
N LYS A 63 17.19 -20.40 32.62
CA LYS A 63 16.36 -21.61 32.58
C LYS A 63 16.80 -22.55 31.46
N MET A 64 17.08 -22.03 30.26
CA MET A 64 17.65 -22.81 29.15
C MET A 64 19.01 -23.43 29.49
N ILE A 65 19.91 -22.65 30.09
CA ILE A 65 21.24 -23.13 30.50
C ILE A 65 21.12 -24.22 31.58
N ARG A 66 20.17 -24.07 32.51
CA ARG A 66 19.94 -25.06 33.56
C ARG A 66 19.38 -26.36 32.98
N ASN A 67 18.38 -26.28 32.12
CA ASN A 67 17.79 -27.43 31.45
C ASN A 67 18.83 -28.16 30.57
N ALA A 68 19.68 -27.43 29.84
CA ALA A 68 20.76 -28.02 29.05
C ALA A 68 21.80 -28.73 29.93
N LYS A 69 22.20 -28.12 31.05
CA LYS A 69 23.14 -28.73 32.01
C LYS A 69 22.57 -29.95 32.72
N ASP A 70 21.28 -29.93 33.04
CA ASP A 70 20.61 -31.06 33.67
C ASP A 70 20.42 -32.21 32.67
N ARG A 71 20.15 -31.92 31.38
CA ARG A 71 20.12 -32.89 30.28
C ARG A 71 21.51 -33.53 30.07
N ASP A 72 22.57 -32.72 30.02
CA ASP A 72 23.96 -33.22 29.93
C ASP A 72 24.37 -34.05 31.15
N ARG A 73 23.96 -33.64 32.36
CA ARG A 73 24.23 -34.39 33.60
C ARG A 73 23.48 -35.71 33.63
N ALA A 74 22.25 -35.77 33.11
CA ALA A 74 21.47 -37.00 33.00
C ALA A 74 22.14 -37.95 32.00
N LEU A 75 22.51 -37.46 30.81
CA LEU A 75 23.24 -38.20 29.77
C LEU A 75 24.59 -38.75 30.28
N ALA A 76 25.33 -37.97 31.07
CA ALA A 76 26.60 -38.40 31.64
C ALA A 76 26.45 -39.47 32.75
N ARG A 77 25.27 -39.62 33.36
CA ARG A 77 25.01 -40.65 34.38
C ARG A 77 24.53 -41.97 33.80
N THR A 78 23.82 -41.97 32.68
CA THR A 78 23.19 -43.17 32.13
C THR A 78 24.03 -43.89 31.09
N GLY A 79 25.00 -43.25 30.43
CA GLY A 79 25.96 -43.93 29.54
C GLY A 79 25.38 -44.58 28.27
N GLU A 80 24.06 -44.65 28.15
CA GLU A 80 23.30 -45.00 26.94
C GLU A 80 22.73 -43.73 26.31
N THR A 81 22.67 -43.72 24.97
CA THR A 81 22.19 -42.59 24.14
C THR A 81 20.68 -42.34 24.21
N ASP A 82 19.96 -43.01 25.10
CA ASP A 82 18.51 -42.88 25.22
C ASP A 82 18.17 -41.83 26.29
N VAL A 83 17.52 -40.75 25.87
CA VAL A 83 17.23 -39.58 26.70
C VAL A 83 15.92 -39.84 27.44
N PRO A 84 15.88 -39.85 28.78
CA PRO A 84 14.62 -40.00 29.49
C PRO A 84 13.77 -38.74 29.33
N ILE A 85 12.54 -38.93 28.86
CA ILE A 85 11.52 -37.89 28.80
C ILE A 85 11.19 -37.47 30.24
N VAL A 86 11.33 -36.17 30.55
CA VAL A 86 11.03 -35.63 31.86
C VAL A 86 9.51 -35.53 32.00
N THR A 87 8.96 -36.26 32.97
CA THR A 87 7.53 -36.21 33.33
C THR A 87 7.37 -35.50 34.66
N ASN A 88 6.31 -34.71 34.80
CA ASN A 88 5.96 -34.08 36.08
C ASN A 88 5.53 -35.12 37.13
N ALA A 89 5.41 -34.68 38.39
CA ALA A 89 5.04 -35.53 39.54
C ALA A 89 3.69 -36.27 39.38
N ASP A 90 2.84 -35.84 38.44
CA ASP A 90 1.55 -36.45 38.10
C ASP A 90 1.58 -37.34 36.84
N GLY A 91 2.75 -37.58 36.24
CA GLY A 91 2.91 -38.53 35.12
C GLY A 91 2.54 -37.99 33.74
N ASP A 92 2.19 -36.71 33.63
CA ASP A 92 2.05 -36.02 32.35
C ASP A 92 3.43 -35.65 31.78
N LEU A 93 3.55 -35.75 30.45
CA LEU A 93 4.67 -35.21 29.69
C LEU A 93 4.79 -33.72 30.04
N GLU A 94 5.96 -33.26 30.50
CA GLU A 94 6.23 -31.83 30.47
C GLU A 94 6.16 -31.40 29.00
N ASP A 95 5.16 -30.59 28.64
CA ASP A 95 5.16 -29.89 27.36
C ASP A 95 6.54 -29.18 27.24
N GLU A 96 7.37 -29.68 26.33
CA GLU A 96 8.68 -29.10 26.00
C GLU A 96 8.52 -27.68 25.39
N ASP A 97 7.28 -27.22 25.23
CA ASP A 97 6.90 -25.83 25.06
C ASP A 97 6.91 -25.12 26.42
N GLY A 98 8.11 -24.85 26.93
CA GLY A 98 8.28 -23.72 27.83
C GLY A 98 7.72 -22.51 27.12
N VAL A 99 6.49 -22.09 27.49
CA VAL A 99 5.76 -20.96 26.93
C VAL A 99 6.70 -19.77 26.90
N ASN A 100 7.29 -19.55 25.75
CA ASN A 100 8.05 -18.36 25.43
C ASN A 100 6.98 -17.28 25.27
N ASP A 101 6.58 -16.68 26.38
CA ASP A 101 5.66 -15.53 26.40
C ASP A 101 6.36 -14.26 25.83
N GLY A 102 7.62 -14.39 25.40
CA GLY A 102 8.24 -13.47 24.47
C GLY A 102 7.66 -13.68 23.08
N LEU A 103 6.87 -12.72 22.61
CA LEU A 103 6.42 -12.61 21.22
C LEU A 103 7.59 -12.83 20.27
N ASP A 104 7.59 -13.97 19.58
CA ASP A 104 8.54 -14.28 18.51
C ASP A 104 8.15 -13.48 17.26
N PRO A 105 8.96 -12.50 16.81
CA PRO A 105 8.64 -11.70 15.63
C PRO A 105 8.51 -12.52 14.34
N SER A 106 9.10 -13.72 14.29
CA SER A 106 8.96 -14.63 13.15
C SER A 106 7.55 -15.24 13.03
N LYS A 107 6.78 -15.22 14.13
CA LYS A 107 5.39 -15.68 14.18
C LYS A 107 4.39 -14.53 14.11
N ILE A 108 4.82 -13.33 13.73
CA ILE A 108 3.93 -12.16 13.57
C ILE A 108 3.87 -11.80 12.08
N ILE A 109 2.67 -11.82 11.52
CA ILE A 109 2.40 -11.40 10.15
C ILE A 109 1.86 -9.97 10.17
N CYS A 110 2.52 -9.08 9.45
CA CYS A 110 2.08 -7.71 9.25
C CYS A 110 1.34 -7.62 7.91
N ILE A 111 0.09 -7.16 7.93
CA ILE A 111 -0.77 -7.03 6.75
C ILE A 111 -1.15 -5.56 6.58
N HIS A 112 -0.72 -4.95 5.47
CA HIS A 112 -1.06 -3.58 5.11
C HIS A 112 -1.81 -3.55 3.77
N ILE A 113 -3.12 -3.33 3.88
CA ILE A 113 -4.06 -3.31 2.76
C ILE A 113 -4.01 -1.95 2.07
N GLY A 114 -3.76 -1.96 0.75
CA GLY A 114 -3.83 -0.77 -0.10
C GLY A 114 -4.79 -0.96 -1.28
N SER A 115 -5.12 0.13 -1.96
CA SER A 115 -6.04 0.12 -3.13
C SER A 115 -5.45 -0.59 -4.34
N GLN A 116 -4.18 -0.35 -4.65
CA GLN A 116 -3.50 -1.00 -5.78
C GLN A 116 -2.70 -2.22 -5.35
N ASN A 117 -2.10 -2.18 -4.14
CA ASN A 117 -1.19 -3.20 -3.67
C ASN A 117 -1.46 -3.53 -2.19
N LEU A 118 -1.47 -4.83 -1.89
CA LEU A 118 -1.33 -5.41 -0.56
C LEU A 118 0.16 -5.55 -0.24
N ARG A 119 0.57 -5.11 0.95
CA ARG A 119 1.91 -5.39 1.50
C ARG A 119 1.76 -6.37 2.65
N ILE A 120 2.50 -7.48 2.60
CA ILE A 120 2.46 -8.54 3.60
C ILE A 120 3.88 -9.03 3.91
N GLY A 121 4.17 -9.39 5.16
CA GLY A 121 5.48 -9.89 5.56
C GLY A 121 5.49 -10.36 7.01
N PHE A 122 6.51 -11.10 7.39
CA PHE A 122 6.78 -11.36 8.81
C PHE A 122 7.38 -10.10 9.46
N ALA A 123 7.18 -9.93 10.77
CA ALA A 123 7.73 -8.77 11.48
C ALA A 123 9.27 -8.76 11.54
N ASN A 124 9.92 -9.90 11.30
CA ASN A 124 11.37 -10.01 11.17
C ASN A 124 11.88 -9.84 9.71
N ASP A 125 10.99 -9.74 8.72
CA ASP A 125 11.40 -9.57 7.32
C ASP A 125 11.99 -8.17 7.12
N ALA A 126 13.09 -8.10 6.37
CA ALA A 126 13.72 -6.83 6.04
C ALA A 126 12.86 -5.97 5.09
N LEU A 127 12.10 -6.61 4.21
CA LEU A 127 11.22 -5.97 3.23
C LEU A 127 9.92 -6.75 3.11
N PRO A 128 8.76 -6.08 3.11
CA PRO A 128 7.49 -6.76 2.87
C PRO A 128 7.40 -7.23 1.42
N LYS A 129 6.63 -8.30 1.21
CA LYS A 129 6.17 -8.75 -0.09
C LYS A 129 5.04 -7.85 -0.57
N THR A 130 4.98 -7.59 -1.87
CA THR A 130 3.97 -6.73 -2.48
C THR A 130 3.16 -7.55 -3.47
N VAL A 131 1.85 -7.61 -3.26
CA VAL A 131 0.90 -8.33 -4.12
C VAL A 131 -0.13 -7.33 -4.64
N PRO A 132 -0.42 -7.27 -5.95
CA PRO A 132 -1.51 -6.45 -6.44
C PRO A 132 -2.84 -6.80 -5.76
N MET A 133 -3.61 -5.79 -5.35
CA MET A 133 -4.92 -5.97 -4.71
C MET A 133 -6.02 -6.24 -5.75
N ALA A 134 -5.79 -7.23 -6.60
CA ALA A 134 -6.63 -7.56 -7.73
C ALA A 134 -6.90 -9.07 -7.78
N ILE A 135 -8.14 -9.42 -8.10
CA ILE A 135 -8.58 -10.80 -8.31
C ILE A 135 -9.28 -10.89 -9.66
N ALA A 136 -8.99 -11.93 -10.44
CA ALA A 136 -9.60 -12.18 -11.73
C ALA A 136 -10.51 -13.40 -11.66
N MET A 137 -11.76 -13.23 -12.08
CA MET A 137 -12.76 -14.30 -12.19
C MET A 137 -13.28 -14.44 -13.62
N THR A 138 -13.75 -15.62 -13.97
CA THR A 138 -14.30 -15.88 -15.31
C THR A 138 -15.55 -15.04 -15.56
N ALA A 139 -15.61 -14.36 -16.71
CA ALA A 139 -16.71 -13.47 -17.09
C ALA A 139 -17.07 -13.62 -18.58
N LYS A 140 -18.16 -12.98 -19.00
CA LYS A 140 -18.61 -12.98 -20.41
C LYS A 140 -17.83 -12.01 -21.29
N PHE A 141 -17.36 -10.92 -20.72
CA PHE A 141 -16.66 -9.81 -21.36
C PHE A 141 -15.47 -9.45 -20.50
N THR A 142 -14.43 -8.87 -21.08
CA THR A 142 -13.34 -8.26 -20.31
C THR A 142 -13.71 -6.83 -19.90
N GLU A 143 -12.94 -6.27 -18.98
CA GLU A 143 -13.04 -4.92 -18.45
C GLU A 143 -12.93 -3.89 -19.58
N SER A 144 -12.03 -4.15 -20.53
CA SER A 144 -11.81 -3.26 -21.68
C SER A 144 -12.95 -3.29 -22.71
N GLU A 145 -13.74 -4.37 -22.74
CA GLU A 145 -14.92 -4.52 -23.59
C GLU A 145 -16.18 -3.93 -22.94
N SER A 146 -16.31 -4.05 -21.61
CA SER A 146 -17.49 -3.57 -20.89
C SER A 146 -17.42 -2.10 -20.49
N ALA A 147 -16.23 -1.57 -20.20
CA ALA A 147 -16.04 -0.23 -19.67
C ALA A 147 -15.63 0.78 -20.75
N THR A 148 -15.86 2.06 -20.47
CA THR A 148 -15.38 3.15 -21.32
C THR A 148 -13.86 3.21 -21.30
N PRO A 149 -13.19 3.30 -22.47
CA PRO A 149 -11.74 3.43 -22.53
C PRO A 149 -11.22 4.64 -21.73
N LEU A 150 -10.12 4.44 -21.02
CA LEU A 150 -9.44 5.48 -20.25
C LEU A 150 -8.05 5.78 -20.84
N PRO A 151 -7.59 7.05 -20.85
CA PRO A 151 -8.33 8.26 -20.46
C PRO A 151 -9.50 8.56 -21.40
N ILE A 152 -10.57 9.15 -20.86
CA ILE A 152 -11.78 9.50 -21.62
C ILE A 152 -11.42 10.54 -22.69
N ARG A 153 -11.78 10.23 -23.94
CA ARG A 153 -11.63 11.11 -25.10
C ARG A 153 -13.01 11.67 -25.45
N GLU A 154 -13.13 12.99 -25.52
CA GLU A 154 -14.39 13.67 -25.87
C GLU A 154 -14.76 13.34 -27.32
N ASP A 155 -13.80 13.50 -28.24
CA ASP A 155 -13.94 13.14 -29.66
C ASP A 155 -12.70 12.37 -30.14
N ALA A 156 -12.80 11.04 -30.24
CA ALA A 156 -11.67 10.17 -30.56
C ALA A 156 -11.15 10.33 -32.01
N ASP A 157 -11.98 10.85 -32.92
CA ASP A 157 -11.65 11.06 -34.33
C ASP A 157 -10.90 12.38 -34.59
N GLU A 158 -10.85 13.27 -33.59
CA GLU A 158 -10.15 14.55 -33.69
C GLU A 158 -8.64 14.43 -33.47
N SER A 159 -7.93 15.54 -33.73
CA SER A 159 -6.50 15.61 -33.48
C SER A 159 -6.19 15.39 -32.00
N PRO A 160 -5.05 14.76 -31.62
CA PRO A 160 -4.72 14.49 -30.21
C PRO A 160 -4.72 15.74 -29.29
N GLU A 161 -4.58 16.93 -29.88
CA GLU A 161 -4.61 18.22 -29.17
C GLU A 161 -6.06 18.65 -28.80
N GLU A 162 -7.06 18.09 -29.44
CA GLU A 162 -8.49 18.43 -29.29
C GLU A 162 -9.28 17.33 -28.58
N GLN A 163 -8.79 16.07 -28.59
CA GLN A 163 -9.42 14.88 -28.01
C GLN A 163 -9.86 14.98 -26.54
N PHE A 164 -9.36 15.95 -25.79
CA PHE A 164 -9.50 16.03 -24.32
C PHE A 164 -10.19 17.29 -23.82
N GLY A 165 -10.77 18.07 -24.74
CA GLY A 165 -11.49 19.30 -24.44
C GLY A 165 -10.59 20.52 -24.24
N GLU A 166 -11.15 21.70 -24.52
CA GLU A 166 -10.43 22.98 -24.46
C GLU A 166 -9.94 23.32 -23.03
N GLU A 167 -10.66 22.86 -21.99
CA GLU A 167 -10.31 23.11 -20.59
C GLU A 167 -8.99 22.42 -20.21
N PHE A 168 -8.80 21.18 -20.64
CA PHE A 168 -7.57 20.44 -20.40
C PHE A 168 -6.40 21.12 -21.12
N SER A 169 -6.57 21.48 -22.39
CA SER A 169 -5.55 22.16 -23.20
C SER A 169 -5.10 23.47 -22.53
N LYS A 170 -6.04 24.28 -22.04
CA LYS A 170 -5.74 25.52 -21.29
C LYS A 170 -4.95 25.24 -20.01
N LYS A 171 -5.37 24.25 -19.21
CA LYS A 171 -4.69 23.87 -17.96
C LYS A 171 -3.28 23.34 -18.22
N PHE A 172 -3.12 22.45 -19.21
CA PHE A 172 -1.83 21.86 -19.55
C PHE A 172 -0.83 22.91 -20.07
N VAL A 173 -1.28 23.84 -20.93
CA VAL A 173 -0.43 24.96 -21.39
C VAL A 173 -0.05 25.88 -20.23
N LYS A 174 -0.98 26.17 -19.32
CA LYS A 174 -0.69 26.97 -18.11
C LYS A 174 0.38 26.31 -17.24
N MET A 175 0.21 25.03 -16.88
CA MET A 175 1.18 24.27 -16.09
C MET A 175 2.54 24.19 -16.77
N SER A 176 2.57 24.00 -18.08
CA SER A 176 3.81 24.00 -18.87
C SER A 176 4.55 25.34 -18.81
N ASN A 177 3.82 26.46 -18.77
CA ASN A 177 4.41 27.80 -18.67
C ASN A 177 4.89 28.13 -17.24
N GLU A 178 4.16 27.67 -16.22
CA GLU A 178 4.59 27.74 -14.82
C GLU A 178 5.89 26.94 -14.63
N LEU A 179 5.95 25.70 -15.11
CA LEU A 179 7.16 24.87 -15.06
C LEU A 179 8.36 25.55 -15.75
N LYS A 180 8.17 26.17 -16.91
CA LYS A 180 9.24 26.93 -17.60
C LYS A 180 9.74 28.09 -16.75
N THR A 181 8.85 28.74 -16.01
CA THR A 181 9.20 29.87 -15.13
C THR A 181 10.00 29.37 -13.93
N ASP A 182 9.57 28.28 -13.30
CA ASP A 182 10.26 27.67 -12.16
C ASP A 182 11.64 27.11 -12.54
N MET A 183 11.75 26.46 -13.71
CA MET A 183 13.03 25.98 -14.22
C MET A 183 14.02 27.13 -14.46
N ARG A 184 13.55 28.26 -15.00
CA ARG A 184 14.37 29.47 -15.17
C ARG A 184 14.77 30.06 -13.81
N ALA A 185 13.86 30.11 -12.84
CA ALA A 185 14.16 30.57 -11.48
C ALA A 185 15.24 29.69 -10.81
N ASN A 186 15.19 28.38 -11.04
CA ASN A 186 16.18 27.40 -10.59
C ASN A 186 17.44 27.34 -11.48
N LYS A 187 17.64 28.33 -12.38
CA LYS A 187 18.79 28.47 -13.29
C LYS A 187 19.00 27.29 -14.25
N ARG A 188 17.97 26.48 -14.48
CA ARG A 188 17.97 25.41 -15.49
C ARG A 188 17.61 26.02 -16.85
N LYS A 189 18.45 25.77 -17.86
CA LYS A 189 18.20 26.24 -19.23
C LYS A 189 17.14 25.35 -19.88
N VAL A 190 16.01 25.93 -20.25
CA VAL A 190 14.98 25.25 -21.05
C VAL A 190 15.24 25.57 -22.52
N LEU A 191 15.30 24.54 -23.36
CA LEU A 191 15.50 24.71 -24.80
C LEU A 191 14.26 25.41 -25.41
N PRO A 192 14.44 26.45 -26.25
CA PRO A 192 13.32 27.02 -26.98
C PRO A 192 12.73 25.97 -27.93
N ASN A 193 11.40 25.94 -28.06
CA ASN A 193 10.64 25.03 -28.94
C ASN A 193 10.86 23.53 -28.68
N SER A 194 11.27 23.13 -27.47
CA SER A 194 11.43 21.71 -27.11
C SER A 194 10.18 20.88 -27.38
N LYS A 195 9.00 21.46 -27.14
CA LYS A 195 7.71 20.80 -27.35
C LYS A 195 7.45 20.45 -28.82
N GLU A 196 7.67 21.40 -29.73
CA GLU A 196 7.47 21.19 -31.18
C GLU A 196 8.43 20.12 -31.72
N LEU A 197 9.66 20.06 -31.21
CA LEU A 197 10.62 19.03 -31.59
C LEU A 197 10.14 17.63 -31.20
N VAL A 198 9.62 17.47 -29.97
CA VAL A 198 9.06 16.19 -29.49
C VAL A 198 7.85 15.78 -30.32
N VAL A 199 6.89 16.68 -30.55
CA VAL A 199 5.69 16.38 -31.35
C VAL A 199 6.06 15.97 -32.77
N ASN A 200 6.98 16.67 -33.42
CA ASN A 200 7.41 16.33 -34.78
C ASN A 200 8.14 14.97 -34.86
N TYR A 201 8.91 14.62 -33.83
CA TYR A 201 9.55 13.31 -33.73
C TYR A 201 8.51 12.21 -33.52
N ASN A 202 7.61 12.39 -32.55
CA ASN A 202 6.58 11.42 -32.21
C ASN A 202 5.67 11.11 -33.41
N ARG A 203 5.23 12.14 -34.15
CA ARG A 203 4.39 11.97 -35.36
C ARG A 203 5.03 11.11 -36.45
N ARG A 204 6.36 11.00 -36.49
CA ARG A 204 7.11 10.24 -37.50
C ARG A 204 7.53 8.85 -37.01
N THR A 205 7.43 8.61 -35.72
CA THR A 205 7.93 7.38 -35.10
C THR A 205 6.91 6.27 -35.30
N VAL A 206 7.34 5.13 -35.85
CA VAL A 206 6.51 3.95 -36.05
C VAL A 206 7.05 2.83 -35.16
N PRO A 207 6.20 2.12 -34.40
CA PRO A 207 6.66 1.02 -33.56
C PRO A 207 7.17 -0.16 -34.40
N GLU A 208 8.27 -0.77 -33.95
CA GLU A 208 8.81 -2.00 -34.54
C GLU A 208 8.33 -3.22 -33.74
N LYS A 209 7.87 -4.26 -34.44
CA LYS A 209 7.47 -5.51 -33.79
C LYS A 209 8.69 -6.40 -33.59
N ILE A 210 9.04 -6.65 -32.33
CA ILE A 210 10.13 -7.55 -31.96
C ILE A 210 9.59 -8.99 -31.88
N PRO A 211 10.23 -9.98 -32.52
CA PRO A 211 9.88 -11.39 -32.34
C PRO A 211 10.12 -11.86 -30.89
N GLU A 212 9.26 -12.73 -30.35
CA GLU A 212 9.33 -13.16 -28.94
C GLU A 212 10.70 -13.70 -28.49
N HIS A 213 11.41 -14.43 -29.36
CA HIS A 213 12.72 -15.00 -29.04
C HIS A 213 13.83 -13.95 -28.92
N ASN A 214 13.60 -12.74 -29.43
CA ASN A 214 14.52 -11.61 -29.40
C ASN A 214 14.09 -10.56 -28.37
N ASP A 215 13.03 -10.79 -27.61
CA ASP A 215 12.55 -9.88 -26.58
C ASP A 215 13.16 -10.23 -25.21
N PRO A 216 14.17 -9.50 -24.73
CA PRO A 216 14.76 -9.75 -23.42
C PRO A 216 13.83 -9.36 -22.26
N ILE A 217 12.77 -8.58 -22.52
CA ILE A 217 11.79 -8.10 -21.53
C ILE A 217 10.43 -8.80 -21.76
N ARG A 218 10.46 -10.01 -22.33
CA ARG A 218 9.26 -10.80 -22.58
C ARG A 218 8.42 -10.93 -21.30
N ILE A 219 7.15 -10.53 -21.40
CA ILE A 219 6.18 -10.76 -20.34
C ILE A 219 5.71 -12.22 -20.41
N GLU A 220 5.85 -12.92 -19.29
CA GLU A 220 5.27 -14.25 -19.10
C GLU A 220 3.78 -14.10 -18.74
N TRP A 221 2.92 -14.48 -19.69
CA TRP A 221 1.48 -14.50 -19.50
C TRP A 221 1.05 -15.65 -18.60
N THR A 222 -0.01 -15.42 -17.83
CA THR A 222 -0.61 -16.43 -16.96
C THR A 222 -1.27 -17.52 -17.78
N ASP A 223 -0.87 -18.76 -17.54
CA ASP A 223 -1.53 -19.92 -18.14
C ASP A 223 -2.87 -20.19 -17.45
N ILE A 224 -3.95 -19.94 -18.17
CA ILE A 224 -5.34 -20.10 -17.71
C ILE A 224 -5.70 -21.57 -17.41
N THR A 225 -4.92 -22.54 -17.88
CA THR A 225 -5.18 -23.97 -17.64
C THR A 225 -4.76 -24.45 -16.25
N THR A 226 -4.05 -23.61 -15.50
CA THR A 226 -3.56 -23.93 -14.15
C THR A 226 -4.67 -24.07 -13.11
N VAL A 227 -5.85 -23.50 -13.38
CA VAL A 227 -7.00 -23.52 -12.48
C VAL A 227 -8.12 -24.34 -13.11
N ASP A 228 -8.90 -25.06 -12.30
CA ASP A 228 -10.05 -25.82 -12.79
C ASP A 228 -11.16 -24.88 -13.29
N LEU A 229 -11.14 -24.56 -14.58
CA LEU A 229 -12.11 -23.66 -15.24
C LEU A 229 -13.57 -24.13 -15.12
N LYS A 230 -13.84 -25.35 -14.64
CA LYS A 230 -15.20 -25.85 -14.40
C LYS A 230 -15.75 -25.45 -13.03
N SER A 231 -14.88 -25.13 -12.07
CA SER A 231 -15.29 -24.64 -10.76
C SER A 231 -15.63 -23.15 -10.84
N ARG A 232 -16.78 -22.77 -10.26
CA ARG A 232 -17.15 -21.36 -10.10
C ARG A 232 -16.28 -20.62 -9.08
N ALA A 233 -15.52 -21.34 -8.26
CA ALA A 233 -14.60 -20.79 -7.27
C ALA A 233 -13.18 -20.58 -7.82
N SER A 234 -12.99 -20.70 -9.14
CA SER A 234 -11.70 -20.57 -9.78
C SER A 234 -11.36 -19.11 -10.02
N PHE A 235 -10.25 -18.66 -9.42
CA PHE A 235 -9.78 -17.29 -9.52
C PHE A 235 -8.26 -17.24 -9.71
N PHE A 236 -7.78 -16.11 -10.21
CA PHE A 236 -6.37 -15.71 -10.12
C PHE A 236 -6.27 -14.48 -9.24
N ALA A 237 -5.29 -14.40 -8.35
CA ALA A 237 -5.07 -13.22 -7.50
C ALA A 237 -3.67 -12.66 -7.70
N GLY A 238 -3.49 -11.35 -7.47
CA GLY A 238 -2.20 -10.68 -7.53
C GLY A 238 -1.62 -10.55 -8.95
N THR A 239 -0.31 -10.72 -9.09
CA THR A 239 0.39 -10.56 -10.37
C THR A 239 -0.13 -11.50 -11.47
N PRO A 240 -0.44 -12.78 -11.20
CA PRO A 240 -1.09 -13.64 -12.19
C PRO A 240 -2.41 -13.09 -12.73
N ALA A 241 -3.21 -12.42 -11.89
CA ALA A 241 -4.48 -11.83 -12.33
C ALA A 241 -4.26 -10.72 -13.37
N LEU A 242 -3.25 -9.86 -13.17
CA LEU A 242 -2.92 -8.78 -14.09
C LEU A 242 -2.28 -9.26 -15.41
N ARG A 243 -1.76 -10.48 -15.45
CA ARG A 243 -1.07 -11.08 -16.59
C ARG A 243 -1.91 -12.12 -17.35
N ILE A 244 -3.22 -12.11 -17.19
CA ILE A 244 -4.12 -12.91 -18.04
C ILE A 244 -4.24 -12.22 -19.40
N PRO A 245 -3.99 -12.94 -20.53
CA PRO A 245 -4.18 -12.40 -21.87
C PRO A 245 -5.59 -11.85 -22.10
N GLU A 246 -5.71 -10.76 -22.85
CA GLU A 246 -7.01 -10.14 -23.14
C GLU A 246 -7.89 -11.04 -24.04
N ASP A 247 -7.27 -11.82 -24.92
CA ASP A 247 -7.90 -12.76 -25.85
C ASP A 247 -8.08 -14.17 -25.26
N SER A 248 -7.96 -14.32 -23.94
CA SER A 248 -8.15 -15.60 -23.26
C SER A 248 -9.56 -16.18 -23.47
N ASP A 249 -9.65 -17.49 -23.65
CA ASP A 249 -10.92 -18.25 -23.66
C ASP A 249 -10.88 -19.33 -22.56
N PRO A 250 -11.67 -19.19 -21.47
CA PRO A 250 -12.70 -18.18 -21.21
C PRO A 250 -12.13 -16.79 -20.90
N LYS A 251 -12.97 -15.76 -21.02
CA LYS A 251 -12.64 -14.37 -20.64
C LYS A 251 -12.64 -14.19 -19.13
N PHE A 252 -11.87 -13.24 -18.65
CA PHE A 252 -11.76 -12.88 -17.23
C PHE A 252 -12.07 -11.41 -17.01
N VAL A 253 -12.54 -11.05 -15.80
CA VAL A 253 -12.67 -9.67 -15.30
C VAL A 253 -11.93 -9.54 -13.98
N LEU A 254 -11.19 -8.45 -13.82
CA LEU A 254 -10.55 -8.02 -12.59
C LEU A 254 -11.53 -7.28 -11.70
N SER A 255 -11.55 -7.68 -10.44
CA SER A 255 -12.18 -6.97 -9.34
C SER A 255 -11.12 -6.40 -8.40
N TRP A 256 -11.39 -5.22 -7.86
CA TRP A 256 -10.53 -4.52 -6.91
C TRP A 256 -11.32 -4.25 -5.63
N PRO A 257 -11.14 -5.05 -4.56
CA PRO A 257 -11.97 -4.94 -3.35
C PRO A 257 -11.82 -3.61 -2.61
N ILE A 258 -10.70 -2.90 -2.82
CA ILE A 258 -10.38 -1.65 -2.14
C ILE A 258 -10.26 -0.52 -3.16
N ARG A 259 -11.05 0.54 -2.97
CA ARG A 259 -10.99 1.75 -3.79
C ARG A 259 -10.93 3.01 -2.94
N HIS A 260 -10.02 3.93 -3.28
CA HIS A 260 -9.76 5.16 -2.52
C HIS A 260 -9.53 4.95 -1.00
N GLY A 261 -9.05 3.76 -0.60
CA GLY A 261 -8.83 3.37 0.81
C GLY A 261 -10.08 2.87 1.55
N TRP A 262 -11.15 2.54 0.83
CA TRP A 262 -12.41 2.01 1.38
C TRP A 262 -12.81 0.74 0.62
N LEU A 263 -13.74 -0.04 1.17
CA LEU A 263 -14.32 -1.18 0.47
C LEU A 263 -15.09 -0.70 -0.77
N HIS A 264 -14.87 -1.36 -1.91
CA HIS A 264 -15.45 -0.99 -3.19
C HIS A 264 -16.78 -1.69 -3.46
N GLU A 265 -17.85 -1.29 -2.76
CA GLU A 265 -19.14 -1.99 -2.85
C GLU A 265 -19.85 -1.88 -4.22
N ALA A 266 -19.48 -0.90 -5.06
CA ALA A 266 -20.19 -0.58 -6.30
C ALA A 266 -20.12 -1.68 -7.37
N ASP A 267 -19.02 -2.43 -7.43
CA ASP A 267 -18.79 -3.45 -8.44
C ASP A 267 -19.24 -4.86 -7.99
N TYR A 268 -19.74 -4.98 -6.76
CA TYR A 268 -20.09 -6.24 -6.13
C TYR A 268 -21.60 -6.40 -5.97
N THR A 269 -22.09 -7.62 -6.16
CA THR A 269 -23.52 -7.93 -5.96
C THR A 269 -23.92 -8.00 -4.49
N SER A 270 -22.99 -8.34 -3.61
CA SER A 270 -23.20 -8.40 -2.16
C SER A 270 -21.92 -8.01 -1.42
N GLN A 271 -22.07 -7.53 -0.17
CA GLN A 271 -20.93 -7.26 0.70
C GLN A 271 -20.12 -8.54 1.00
N GLU A 272 -20.80 -9.68 1.13
CA GLU A 272 -20.17 -10.99 1.36
C GLU A 272 -19.19 -11.33 0.23
N ALA A 273 -19.60 -11.19 -1.04
CA ALA A 273 -18.72 -11.45 -2.18
C ALA A 273 -17.48 -10.55 -2.20
N LEU A 274 -17.61 -9.30 -1.73
CA LEU A 274 -16.48 -8.38 -1.62
C LEU A 274 -15.47 -8.83 -0.57
N PHE A 275 -15.97 -9.27 0.59
CA PHE A 275 -15.11 -9.80 1.64
C PHE A 275 -14.47 -11.12 1.20
N ASP A 276 -15.22 -12.04 0.61
CA ASP A 276 -14.70 -13.31 0.08
C ASP A 276 -13.52 -13.08 -0.88
N ASP A 277 -13.63 -12.09 -1.77
CA ASP A 277 -12.55 -11.69 -2.68
C ASP A 277 -11.34 -11.10 -1.95
N LEU A 278 -11.56 -10.19 -0.98
CA LEU A 278 -10.50 -9.59 -0.17
C LEU A 278 -9.73 -10.67 0.62
N GLU A 279 -10.47 -11.59 1.23
CA GLU A 279 -9.95 -12.71 2.00
C GLU A 279 -9.14 -13.65 1.10
N SER A 280 -9.68 -13.99 -0.07
CA SER A 280 -9.01 -14.82 -1.08
C SER A 280 -7.66 -14.23 -1.53
N ILE A 281 -7.56 -12.90 -1.69
CA ILE A 281 -6.31 -12.23 -2.04
C ILE A 281 -5.29 -12.32 -0.89
N ILE A 282 -5.72 -12.14 0.37
CA ILE A 282 -4.83 -12.23 1.53
C ILE A 282 -4.34 -13.67 1.72
N GLU A 283 -5.23 -14.64 1.63
CA GLU A 283 -4.87 -16.07 1.69
C GLU A 283 -3.91 -16.46 0.56
N TYR A 284 -4.17 -15.99 -0.67
CA TYR A 284 -3.26 -16.17 -1.79
C TYR A 284 -1.87 -15.61 -1.47
N ALA A 285 -1.80 -14.41 -0.88
CA ALA A 285 -0.54 -13.78 -0.51
C ALA A 285 0.19 -14.56 0.59
N MET A 286 -0.52 -15.06 1.61
CA MET A 286 0.06 -15.90 2.66
C MET A 286 0.64 -17.21 2.10
N GLN A 287 -0.08 -17.88 1.20
CA GLN A 287 0.35 -19.16 0.65
C GLN A 287 1.52 -19.02 -0.33
N ASN A 288 1.46 -18.03 -1.23
CA ASN A 288 2.40 -17.91 -2.34
C ASN A 288 3.61 -17.03 -2.01
N GLU A 289 3.43 -15.95 -1.25
CA GLU A 289 4.53 -15.02 -0.92
C GLU A 289 5.23 -15.34 0.40
N LEU A 290 4.47 -15.79 1.42
CA LEU A 290 5.04 -16.19 2.72
C LEU A 290 5.32 -17.69 2.82
N GLY A 291 4.83 -18.51 1.87
CA GLY A 291 5.05 -19.95 1.84
C GLY A 291 4.20 -20.75 2.84
N LEU A 292 3.18 -20.13 3.44
CA LEU A 292 2.30 -20.75 4.44
C LEU A 292 1.24 -21.64 3.78
N LYS A 293 1.66 -22.76 3.18
CA LYS A 293 0.79 -23.64 2.38
C LYS A 293 -0.23 -24.43 3.21
N ASN A 294 0.10 -24.74 4.46
CA ASN A 294 -0.73 -25.56 5.33
C ASN A 294 -1.58 -24.65 6.23
N ARG A 295 -2.90 -24.60 6.01
CA ARG A 295 -3.83 -23.81 6.84
C ARG A 295 -3.82 -24.21 8.32
N ASN A 296 -3.60 -25.50 8.61
CA ASN A 296 -3.55 -26.01 9.98
C ASN A 296 -2.39 -25.44 10.82
N GLU A 297 -1.45 -24.74 10.20
CA GLU A 297 -0.33 -24.09 10.88
C GLU A 297 -0.53 -22.59 11.03
N TRP A 298 -1.69 -22.04 10.64
CA TRP A 298 -1.94 -20.60 10.70
C TRP A 298 -2.28 -20.12 12.12
N ASP A 299 -2.81 -21.02 12.96
CA ASP A 299 -3.21 -20.79 14.34
C ASP A 299 -2.07 -20.43 15.30
N GLN A 300 -0.82 -20.77 14.95
CA GLN A 300 0.37 -20.39 15.70
C GLN A 300 0.86 -18.96 15.39
N PHE A 301 0.34 -18.31 14.34
CA PHE A 301 0.75 -16.96 13.94
C PHE A 301 -0.14 -15.89 14.57
N ASN A 302 0.47 -14.75 14.89
CA ASN A 302 -0.23 -13.52 15.26
C ASN A 302 -0.32 -12.59 14.04
N CYS A 303 -1.33 -11.72 13.99
CA CYS A 303 -1.50 -10.78 12.91
C CYS A 303 -1.56 -9.32 13.40
N VAL A 304 -0.92 -8.42 12.65
CA VAL A 304 -1.04 -6.96 12.81
C VAL A 304 -1.59 -6.37 11.52
N PHE A 305 -2.83 -5.87 11.57
CA PHE A 305 -3.45 -5.16 10.45
C PHE A 305 -3.14 -3.66 10.53
N VAL A 306 -2.63 -3.10 9.43
CA VAL A 306 -2.53 -1.66 9.23
C VAL A 306 -3.85 -1.15 8.65
N ILE A 307 -4.46 -0.18 9.32
CA ILE A 307 -5.76 0.41 8.94
C ILE A 307 -5.63 1.90 8.62
N PRO A 308 -6.54 2.48 7.79
CA PRO A 308 -6.52 3.90 7.49
C PRO A 308 -6.70 4.79 8.74
N ASP A 309 -6.21 6.04 8.71
CA ASP A 309 -6.38 6.97 9.84
C ASP A 309 -7.86 7.33 10.10
N LEU A 310 -8.64 7.39 9.02
CA LEU A 310 -10.09 7.48 9.02
C LEU A 310 -10.65 6.13 8.55
N TYR A 311 -10.93 5.25 9.51
CA TYR A 311 -11.44 3.91 9.25
C TYR A 311 -12.93 3.79 9.61
N ASP A 312 -13.64 2.93 8.88
CA ASP A 312 -14.96 2.46 9.29
C ASP A 312 -14.81 1.37 10.36
N LYS A 313 -15.63 1.45 11.41
CA LYS A 313 -15.68 0.42 12.45
C LYS A 313 -16.17 -0.91 11.91
N ILE A 314 -17.08 -0.91 10.94
CA ILE A 314 -17.60 -2.13 10.30
C ILE A 314 -16.45 -2.83 9.55
N TYR A 315 -15.66 -2.08 8.81
CA TYR A 315 -14.47 -2.61 8.12
C TYR A 315 -13.49 -3.28 9.09
N VAL A 316 -13.15 -2.59 10.19
CA VAL A 316 -12.23 -3.14 11.21
C VAL A 316 -12.83 -4.38 11.90
N GLN A 317 -14.13 -4.37 12.19
CA GLN A 317 -14.82 -5.54 12.75
C GLN A 317 -14.74 -6.74 11.81
N ARG A 318 -14.95 -6.53 10.51
CA ARG A 318 -14.87 -7.61 9.51
C ARG A 318 -13.45 -8.16 9.36
N LEU A 319 -12.43 -7.31 9.37
CA LEU A 319 -11.03 -7.78 9.40
C LEU A 319 -10.71 -8.58 10.67
N LEU A 320 -11.28 -8.19 11.81
CA LEU A 320 -11.14 -8.96 13.05
C LEU A 320 -11.84 -10.32 12.97
N GLU A 321 -13.06 -10.35 12.44
CA GLU A 321 -13.82 -11.59 12.20
C GLU A 321 -13.05 -12.53 11.26
N PHE A 322 -12.54 -12.02 10.15
CA PHE A 322 -11.69 -12.75 9.21
C PHE A 322 -10.44 -13.32 9.88
N GLY A 323 -9.68 -12.48 10.59
CA GLY A 323 -8.43 -12.90 11.22
C GLY A 323 -8.62 -13.96 12.32
N ILE A 324 -9.72 -13.89 13.09
CA ILE A 324 -9.97 -14.78 14.22
C ILE A 324 -10.77 -16.03 13.83
N LYS A 325 -11.73 -15.93 12.90
CA LYS A 325 -12.65 -17.04 12.58
C LYS A 325 -12.25 -17.82 11.33
N GLU A 326 -11.76 -17.14 10.30
CA GLU A 326 -11.49 -17.77 9.00
C GLU A 326 -10.03 -18.23 8.90
N ILE A 327 -9.09 -17.36 9.28
CA ILE A 327 -7.65 -17.71 9.34
C ILE A 327 -7.28 -18.39 10.66
N GLU A 328 -8.03 -18.11 11.74
CA GLU A 328 -7.78 -18.62 13.09
C GLU A 328 -6.44 -18.17 13.71
N PHE A 329 -5.97 -16.95 13.41
CA PHE A 329 -4.76 -16.42 14.04
C PHE A 329 -4.83 -16.44 15.57
N LYS A 330 -3.70 -16.72 16.23
CA LYS A 330 -3.60 -16.74 17.70
C LYS A 330 -4.03 -15.43 18.35
N GLN A 331 -3.59 -14.31 17.77
CA GLN A 331 -3.88 -12.95 18.23
C GLN A 331 -3.96 -12.00 17.03
N VAL A 332 -4.83 -10.99 17.12
CA VAL A 332 -4.97 -9.94 16.11
C VAL A 332 -4.84 -8.57 16.77
N SER A 333 -4.04 -7.69 16.17
CA SER A 333 -3.86 -6.29 16.57
C SER A 333 -4.06 -5.36 15.37
N PHE A 334 -4.39 -4.10 15.65
CA PHE A 334 -4.60 -3.06 14.65
C PHE A 334 -3.71 -1.85 14.93
N ILE A 335 -3.17 -1.25 13.87
CA ILE A 335 -2.39 0.00 13.94
C ILE A 335 -2.81 0.94 12.81
N GLN A 336 -2.92 2.23 13.10
CA GLN A 336 -3.23 3.23 12.06
C GLN A 336 -2.03 3.48 11.14
N GLU A 337 -2.27 3.73 9.87
CA GLU A 337 -1.23 3.91 8.84
C GLU A 337 -0.25 5.05 9.17
N SER A 338 -0.73 6.20 9.65
CA SER A 338 0.17 7.31 10.00
C SER A 338 1.00 7.00 11.23
N LEU A 339 0.43 6.31 12.22
CA LEU A 339 1.18 5.85 13.40
C LEU A 339 2.22 4.78 13.04
N ALA A 340 1.87 3.85 12.15
CA ALA A 340 2.81 2.86 11.63
C ALA A 340 3.96 3.54 10.87
N ALA A 341 3.67 4.58 10.08
CA ALA A 341 4.67 5.36 9.36
C ALA A 341 5.64 6.09 10.30
N THR A 342 5.15 6.68 11.40
CA THR A 342 6.03 7.34 12.38
C THR A 342 6.91 6.36 13.12
N TYR A 343 6.41 5.16 13.44
CA TYR A 343 7.22 4.08 14.01
C TYR A 343 8.29 3.60 13.03
N GLY A 344 7.94 3.41 11.76
CA GLY A 344 8.90 3.03 10.72
C GLY A 344 10.00 4.08 10.50
N ALA A 345 9.68 5.36 10.66
CA ALA A 345 10.62 6.47 10.48
C ALA A 345 11.35 6.91 11.76
N GLY A 346 10.87 6.50 12.94
CA GLY A 346 11.46 6.88 14.24
C GLY A 346 11.14 8.31 14.68
N TYR A 347 10.01 8.88 14.26
CA TYR A 347 9.59 10.24 14.65
C TYR A 347 8.55 10.20 15.77
N SER A 348 8.73 11.01 16.82
CA SER A 348 7.76 11.12 17.92
C SER A 348 6.63 12.12 17.64
N SER A 349 6.91 13.16 16.86
CA SER A 349 5.93 14.17 16.45
C SER A 349 6.21 14.61 15.01
N THR A 350 5.24 14.43 14.11
CA THR A 350 5.38 14.80 12.68
C THR A 350 4.02 14.86 11.99
N CYS A 351 3.97 15.53 10.83
CA CYS A 351 2.84 15.45 9.90
C CYS A 351 3.16 14.39 8.85
N VAL A 352 2.39 13.30 8.83
CA VAL A 352 2.49 12.23 7.85
C VAL A 352 1.62 12.59 6.64
N VAL A 353 2.20 12.47 5.45
CA VAL A 353 1.50 12.60 4.17
C VAL A 353 1.72 11.30 3.39
N ASP A 354 0.71 10.44 3.37
CA ASP A 354 0.71 9.17 2.64
C ASP A 354 0.04 9.35 1.28
N ILE A 355 0.84 9.34 0.22
CA ILE A 355 0.38 9.45 -1.17
C ILE A 355 0.30 8.03 -1.76
N GLY A 356 -0.90 7.46 -1.70
CA GLY A 356 -1.21 6.16 -2.30
C GLY A 356 -1.60 6.25 -3.77
N ALA A 357 -2.06 5.14 -4.33
CA ALA A 357 -2.53 5.08 -5.72
C ALA A 357 -3.80 5.91 -5.93
N GLN A 358 -4.81 5.74 -5.09
CA GLN A 358 -6.13 6.38 -5.29
C GLN A 358 -6.52 7.35 -4.17
N LYS A 359 -5.73 7.43 -3.10
CA LYS A 359 -5.96 8.35 -1.99
C LYS A 359 -4.65 9.00 -1.56
N THR A 360 -4.77 10.20 -1.02
CA THR A 360 -3.73 10.84 -0.23
C THR A 360 -4.27 11.10 1.18
N SER A 361 -3.69 10.50 2.20
CA SER A 361 -4.02 10.76 3.61
C SER A 361 -2.99 11.67 4.27
N ILE A 362 -3.48 12.54 5.13
CA ILE A 362 -2.66 13.47 5.90
C ILE A 362 -3.09 13.36 7.36
N CYS A 363 -2.14 13.18 8.27
CA CYS A 363 -2.41 13.17 9.70
C CYS A 363 -1.20 13.67 10.49
N CYS A 364 -1.42 14.55 11.47
CA CYS A 364 -0.43 14.87 12.48
C CYS A 364 -0.42 13.77 13.54
N VAL A 365 0.76 13.23 13.82
CA VAL A 365 1.01 12.26 14.88
C VAL A 365 1.87 12.92 15.93
N GLU A 366 1.49 12.80 17.20
CA GLU A 366 2.22 13.34 18.34
C GLU A 366 2.22 12.33 19.49
N ASP A 367 3.41 11.99 19.99
CA ASP A 367 3.66 11.07 21.11
C ASP A 367 2.88 9.73 21.00
N GLY A 368 2.84 9.17 19.80
CA GLY A 368 2.19 7.89 19.53
C GLY A 368 0.68 7.97 19.32
N MET A 369 0.12 9.17 19.14
CA MET A 369 -1.30 9.38 18.90
C MET A 369 -1.56 10.13 17.58
N CYS A 370 -2.48 9.63 16.76
CA CYS A 370 -2.97 10.33 15.58
C CYS A 370 -3.99 11.41 15.99
N ILE A 371 -3.66 12.69 15.80
CA ILE A 371 -4.52 13.82 16.15
C ILE A 371 -5.77 13.82 15.27
N GLU A 372 -6.95 13.62 15.87
CA GLU A 372 -8.22 13.45 15.15
C GLU A 372 -8.56 14.61 14.22
N ASP A 373 -8.46 15.84 14.73
CA ASP A 373 -8.80 17.07 13.98
C ASP A 373 -7.83 17.36 12.81
N SER A 374 -6.71 16.65 12.72
CA SER A 374 -5.72 16.84 11.66
C SER A 374 -5.91 15.90 10.47
N ARG A 375 -6.78 14.90 10.60
CA ARG A 375 -6.95 13.83 9.62
C ARG A 375 -7.65 14.36 8.37
N ILE A 376 -6.98 14.30 7.22
CA ILE A 376 -7.53 14.66 5.92
C ILE A 376 -7.40 13.48 4.98
N ASN A 377 -8.43 13.24 4.18
CA ASN A 377 -8.43 12.21 3.14
C ASN A 377 -8.83 12.83 1.79
N LEU A 378 -7.88 12.85 0.86
CA LEU A 378 -8.07 13.36 -0.50
C LEU A 378 -8.20 12.18 -1.46
N LYS A 379 -9.19 12.25 -2.35
CA LYS A 379 -9.56 11.17 -3.28
C LYS A 379 -8.79 11.24 -4.60
N TYR A 380 -7.50 11.47 -4.50
CA TYR A 380 -6.58 11.43 -5.63
C TYR A 380 -5.20 10.92 -5.18
N GLY A 381 -4.44 10.33 -6.09
CA GLY A 381 -3.11 9.80 -5.83
C GLY A 381 -2.35 9.44 -7.11
N GLY A 382 -1.48 8.44 -7.02
CA GLY A 382 -0.63 7.99 -8.12
C GLY A 382 -1.37 7.50 -9.37
N TYR A 383 -2.61 7.03 -9.26
CA TYR A 383 -3.45 6.60 -10.37
C TYR A 383 -3.89 7.81 -11.21
N ASP A 384 -4.34 8.88 -10.56
CA ASP A 384 -4.71 10.14 -11.23
C ASP A 384 -3.50 10.77 -11.91
N VAL A 385 -2.31 10.63 -11.31
CA VAL A 385 -1.04 11.04 -11.93
C VAL A 385 -0.76 10.21 -13.19
N THR A 386 -0.96 8.89 -13.16
CA THR A 386 -0.81 8.02 -14.34
C THR A 386 -1.77 8.40 -15.45
N GLU A 387 -3.06 8.54 -15.14
CA GLU A 387 -4.07 8.95 -16.11
C GLU A 387 -3.73 10.31 -16.72
N THR A 388 -3.38 11.29 -15.89
CA THR A 388 -2.98 12.64 -16.35
C THR A 388 -1.71 12.59 -17.20
N PHE A 389 -0.73 11.78 -16.81
CA PHE A 389 0.52 11.62 -17.55
C PHE A 389 0.29 11.02 -18.94
N ILE A 390 -0.51 9.96 -19.04
CA ILE A 390 -0.90 9.37 -20.33
C ILE A 390 -1.67 10.38 -21.17
N LYS A 391 -2.61 11.13 -20.57
CA LYS A 391 -3.35 12.21 -21.24
C LYS A 391 -2.43 13.29 -21.81
N MET A 392 -1.41 13.72 -21.05
CA MET A 392 -0.38 14.66 -21.51
C MET A 392 0.48 14.09 -22.64
N MET A 393 0.87 12.82 -22.57
CA MET A 393 1.64 12.17 -23.63
C MET A 393 0.83 12.03 -24.92
N LEU A 394 -0.43 11.61 -24.82
CA LEU A 394 -1.35 11.51 -25.96
C LEU A 394 -1.53 12.88 -26.63
N TYR A 395 -1.75 13.92 -25.84
CA TYR A 395 -1.80 15.31 -26.31
C TYR A 395 -0.56 15.70 -27.12
N ASP A 396 0.63 15.23 -26.70
CA ASP A 396 1.90 15.46 -27.39
C ASP A 396 2.25 14.35 -28.42
N HIS A 397 1.22 13.71 -29.00
CA HIS A 397 1.31 12.70 -30.06
C HIS A 397 2.03 11.40 -29.69
N PHE A 398 1.91 10.91 -28.46
CA PHE A 398 2.49 9.63 -28.04
C PHE A 398 2.31 8.50 -29.08
N PRO A 399 3.37 7.83 -29.57
CA PRO A 399 3.25 6.92 -30.72
C PRO A 399 2.23 5.77 -30.55
N TYR A 400 1.98 5.32 -29.31
CA TYR A 400 0.95 4.32 -29.01
C TYR A 400 -0.39 5.01 -28.68
N GLN A 401 -1.09 5.42 -29.74
CA GLN A 401 -2.28 6.27 -29.68
C GLN A 401 -3.53 5.55 -29.17
N ASP A 402 -3.62 4.23 -29.28
CA ASP A 402 -4.78 3.42 -28.88
C ASP A 402 -4.66 2.81 -27.47
N ILE A 403 -3.69 3.28 -26.67
CA ILE A 403 -3.55 2.90 -25.27
C ILE A 403 -4.87 3.11 -24.52
N ASN A 404 -5.29 2.08 -23.79
CA ASN A 404 -6.51 2.07 -23.00
C ASN A 404 -6.22 1.51 -21.60
N LEU A 405 -6.31 2.34 -20.56
CA LEU A 405 -6.03 1.93 -19.17
C LEU A 405 -7.01 0.89 -18.61
N MET A 406 -8.12 0.60 -19.32
CA MET A 406 -8.98 -0.55 -19.00
C MET A 406 -8.38 -1.89 -19.46
N ARG A 407 -7.38 -1.88 -20.36
CA ARG A 407 -6.60 -3.06 -20.72
C ARG A 407 -5.47 -3.25 -19.71
N ARG A 408 -5.32 -4.47 -19.21
CA ARG A 408 -4.41 -4.79 -18.08
C ARG A 408 -2.96 -4.45 -18.39
N TYR A 409 -2.49 -4.83 -19.58
CA TYR A 409 -1.10 -4.60 -20.00
C TYR A 409 -0.83 -3.12 -20.31
N ASP A 410 -1.83 -2.39 -20.83
CA ASP A 410 -1.72 -0.94 -21.06
C ASP A 410 -1.64 -0.16 -19.75
N PHE A 411 -2.41 -0.57 -18.73
CA PHE A 411 -2.32 0.01 -17.40
C PHE A 411 -0.93 -0.22 -16.77
N LEU A 412 -0.40 -1.44 -16.88
CA LEU A 412 0.96 -1.74 -16.40
C LEU A 412 2.03 -0.92 -17.13
N LEU A 413 1.92 -0.78 -18.46
CA LEU A 413 2.79 0.07 -19.25
C LEU A 413 2.70 1.53 -18.81
N ALA A 414 1.49 2.04 -18.57
CA ALA A 414 1.28 3.41 -18.13
C ALA A 414 1.91 3.69 -16.75
N GLU A 415 1.76 2.77 -15.81
CA GLU A 415 2.42 2.83 -14.50
C GLU A 415 3.94 2.83 -14.64
N GLU A 416 4.50 1.95 -15.48
CA GLU A 416 5.95 1.89 -15.74
C GLU A 416 6.47 3.19 -16.36
N LEU A 417 5.77 3.72 -17.37
CA LEU A 417 6.13 4.99 -18.02
C LEU A 417 6.12 6.15 -17.00
N LYS A 418 5.10 6.22 -16.14
CA LYS A 418 5.07 7.21 -15.05
C LYS A 418 6.27 7.04 -14.13
N MET A 419 6.51 5.84 -13.60
CA MET A 419 7.57 5.59 -12.60
C MET A 419 8.97 5.89 -13.15
N ASN A 420 9.20 5.64 -14.44
CA ASN A 420 10.50 5.85 -15.07
C ASN A 420 10.75 7.30 -15.54
N PHE A 421 9.69 8.01 -15.97
CA PHE A 421 9.85 9.29 -16.67
C PHE A 421 9.20 10.50 -16.00
N ALA A 422 8.30 10.35 -15.03
CA ALA A 422 7.77 11.46 -14.27
C ALA A 422 8.74 11.85 -13.14
N GLN A 423 9.30 13.07 -13.19
CA GLN A 423 10.30 13.60 -12.23
C GLN A 423 9.98 15.02 -11.75
#